data_AF-A0A932D5S5-F1
#
_entry.id   AF-A0A932D5S5-F1
#
_cell.length_a   1.000
_cell.length_b   1.000
_cell.length_c   1.000
_cell.angle_alpha   90.00
_cell.angle_beta   90.00
_cell.angle_gamma   90.00
#
_symmetry.space_group_name_H-M   'P 1'
#
loop_
_entity.id
_entity.type
_entity.pdbx_description
1 polymer ?
#
loop_
_entity_poly.entity_id
_entity_poly.type
_entity_poly.pdbx_seq_one_letter_code
_entity_poly.pdbx_strand_id
1 'polypeptide(L)'
;MSRLHTRRSLPRRIYLRALRPFFGTRARPRIAFRLGTPGFFAELERRKVRYAVLRWFDTLPNVAPDEDIDLLVDDADVPKLLDLLPLGFVGVPCDVYSASGLPATDYRGVAYYPPQLAERILANAIKVNDVCRAPAPRDHFFSLAFHAVYHKGLASGLPTALPGLEPMRAPDHDYRAVLGQLAEREGIDCELTLEGLDDLLAAQGWRPSHDALARLMRYNSWIQARFFKDPPRGPEWARGLSVFLIRRVAVERNAVEQLVQLIERSGFEILLVKPLAPDESQKAEATIRGGNWRAGPWPVSGGPPAVAVVALDLCPRPVPDDLQAKHPLLDNGRVYETKLRVRDAFNESLPAKDRCNCAHSSDNAWHAVEYLAVAAPEAIEPLRQRAEARTREFRVPYPVVEELPGERRRARVDVVDYKGQRAVCKTFRPGAERFLARELIALEKLASDNPAIPQLLERGSNYFVVPYYRDTLPRTDAGEPQDVLPLEVARAVVDVVRRLWEQGYTLTRYHPRDVLVTEDGIKVVDFEFLQAYNGNKPGSFRDAFELRGARPGVEADTLGRASGSGSYDVLWRPAIGLSLESLLDDPSWLQRLKRAGYRAWRRGCGVARAARSAFSRAADSPDAN
;
A
#
# COMPACT_ATOMS: atom_id res chain seq x y z
N MET A 1 28.15 -44.97 10.11
CA MET A 1 29.30 -44.05 10.12
C MET A 1 29.37 -43.32 8.79
N SER A 2 28.85 -42.09 8.71
CA SER A 2 29.24 -41.09 7.70
C SER A 2 28.67 -39.74 8.13
N ARG A 3 29.55 -38.78 8.42
CA ARG A 3 29.22 -37.43 8.88
C ARG A 3 29.15 -36.51 7.65
N LEU A 4 27.97 -35.99 7.34
CA LEU A 4 27.82 -34.82 6.46
C LEU A 4 27.76 -33.56 7.33
N HIS A 5 28.76 -32.69 7.17
CA HIS A 5 28.87 -31.40 7.82
C HIS A 5 27.82 -30.42 7.28
N THR A 6 26.80 -30.13 8.07
CA THR A 6 25.95 -28.94 7.89
C THR A 6 26.68 -27.73 8.47
N ARG A 7 27.11 -26.80 7.61
CA ARG A 7 27.59 -25.47 8.00
C ARG A 7 26.42 -24.72 8.67
N ARG A 8 26.43 -24.67 10.00
CA ARG A 8 25.55 -23.79 10.79
C ARG A 8 25.97 -22.33 10.56
N SER A 9 25.11 -21.55 9.92
CA SER A 9 25.23 -20.09 9.83
C SER A 9 25.14 -19.48 11.24
N LEU A 10 26.13 -18.68 11.62
CA LEU A 10 26.13 -17.93 12.88
C LEU A 10 24.99 -16.88 12.92
N PRO A 11 24.42 -16.57 14.10
CA PRO A 11 23.24 -15.70 14.19
C PRO A 11 23.56 -14.23 13.84
N ARG A 12 22.76 -13.65 12.93
CA ARG A 12 22.78 -12.24 12.47
C ARG A 12 22.81 -11.16 13.58
N ARG A 13 22.54 -11.49 14.84
CA ARG A 13 22.49 -10.53 15.97
C ARG A 13 23.84 -9.93 16.38
N ILE A 14 24.96 -10.60 16.08
CA ILE A 14 26.30 -10.08 16.39
C ILE A 14 26.72 -8.98 15.38
N TYR A 15 26.18 -9.00 14.16
CA TYR A 15 26.53 -8.09 13.06
C TYR A 15 26.14 -6.62 13.32
N LEU A 16 24.97 -6.36 13.92
CA LEU A 16 24.46 -5.00 14.10
C LEU A 16 25.17 -4.20 15.20
N ARG A 17 25.84 -4.88 16.15
CA ARG A 17 26.51 -4.22 17.29
C ARG A 17 27.96 -3.84 16.98
N ALA A 18 28.63 -4.56 16.08
CA ALA A 18 30.00 -4.27 15.65
C ALA A 18 30.11 -3.08 14.67
N LEU A 19 29.05 -2.78 13.92
CA LEU A 19 29.05 -1.73 12.89
C LEU A 19 28.65 -0.34 13.42
N ARG A 20 28.17 -0.24 14.67
CA ARG A 20 27.66 1.02 15.25
C ARG A 20 28.68 2.16 15.39
N PRO A 21 30.01 1.94 15.57
CA PRO A 21 30.96 3.04 15.66
C PRO A 21 31.33 3.68 14.31
N PHE A 22 31.07 3.01 13.18
CA PHE A 22 31.57 3.44 11.86
C PHE A 22 30.71 4.50 11.16
N PHE A 23 29.45 4.71 11.56
CA PHE A 23 28.48 5.36 10.65
C PHE A 23 27.75 6.57 11.23
N GLY A 24 28.30 7.18 12.29
CA GLY A 24 27.78 8.43 12.88
C GLY A 24 28.29 9.73 12.23
N THR A 25 29.26 9.65 11.32
CA THR A 25 29.81 10.83 10.60
C THR A 25 30.02 10.48 9.12
N ARG A 26 29.76 11.44 8.21
CA ARG A 26 29.86 11.34 6.73
C ARG A 26 31.31 11.17 6.20
N ALA A 27 32.15 10.35 6.84
CA ALA A 27 33.46 10.05 6.32
C ALA A 27 33.36 8.90 5.29
N ARG A 28 33.86 9.12 4.07
CA ARG A 28 33.93 8.10 3.03
C ARG A 28 35.03 7.08 3.37
N PRO A 29 34.81 5.76 3.19
CA PRO A 29 35.87 4.76 3.35
C PRO A 29 37.05 5.08 2.42
N ARG A 30 38.28 4.90 2.91
CA ARG A 30 39.51 5.15 2.13
C ARG A 30 40.49 4.01 2.26
N ILE A 31 41.21 3.72 1.18
CA ILE A 31 42.39 2.84 1.22
C ILE A 31 43.50 3.61 1.95
N ALA A 32 43.98 3.05 3.05
CA ALA A 32 45.02 3.67 3.87
C ALA A 32 46.29 3.94 3.05
N PHE A 33 46.84 5.15 3.13
CA PHE A 33 48.06 5.55 2.42
C PHE A 33 49.23 4.57 2.63
N ARG A 34 49.39 4.06 3.87
CA ARG A 34 50.45 3.10 4.21
C ARG A 34 50.30 1.74 3.52
N LEU A 35 49.07 1.34 3.24
CA LEU A 35 48.78 0.08 2.56
C LEU A 35 48.94 0.25 1.04
N GLY A 36 48.52 1.41 0.52
CA GLY A 36 48.50 1.70 -0.90
C GLY A 36 47.53 0.81 -1.67
N THR A 37 47.23 1.18 -2.91
CA THR A 37 46.33 0.41 -3.79
C THR A 37 46.82 -1.03 -4.03
N PRO A 38 48.12 -1.29 -4.32
CA PRO A 38 48.61 -2.66 -4.50
C PRO A 38 48.48 -3.52 -3.24
N GLY A 39 48.90 -2.98 -2.08
CA GLY A 39 48.85 -3.69 -0.81
C GLY A 39 47.41 -4.00 -0.37
N PHE A 40 46.47 -3.11 -0.71
CA PHE A 40 45.05 -3.32 -0.43
C PHE A 40 44.49 -4.52 -1.19
N PHE A 41 44.72 -4.61 -2.50
CA PHE A 41 44.22 -5.75 -3.28
C PHE A 41 44.91 -7.06 -2.91
N ALA A 42 46.21 -7.03 -2.61
CA ALA A 42 46.94 -8.20 -2.10
C ALA A 42 46.35 -8.71 -0.77
N GLU A 43 45.96 -7.79 0.12
CA GLU A 43 45.35 -8.12 1.41
C GLU A 43 43.93 -8.67 1.24
N LEU A 44 43.14 -8.16 0.28
CA LEU A 44 41.84 -8.74 -0.06
C LEU A 44 41.97 -10.20 -0.54
N GLU A 45 42.96 -10.48 -1.39
CA GLU A 45 43.22 -11.85 -1.84
C GLU A 45 43.69 -12.76 -0.71
N ARG A 46 44.60 -12.27 0.15
CA ARG A 46 45.06 -13.00 1.33
C ARG A 46 43.91 -13.36 2.27
N ARG A 47 42.95 -12.45 2.45
CA ARG A 47 41.74 -12.66 3.26
C ARG A 47 40.65 -13.47 2.53
N LYS A 48 40.88 -13.83 1.26
CA LYS A 48 39.91 -14.50 0.38
C LYS A 48 38.58 -13.75 0.32
N VAL A 49 38.66 -12.42 0.23
CA VAL A 49 37.48 -11.57 0.03
C VAL A 49 36.99 -11.76 -1.40
N ARG A 50 35.69 -12.01 -1.56
CA ARG A 50 35.03 -12.05 -2.86
C ARG A 50 34.57 -10.65 -3.25
N TYR A 51 35.27 -10.05 -4.20
CA TYR A 51 35.02 -8.69 -4.69
C TYR A 51 35.25 -8.56 -6.20
N ALA A 52 34.76 -7.45 -6.77
CA ALA A 52 35.10 -6.98 -8.11
C ALA A 52 35.21 -5.44 -8.11
N VAL A 53 36.26 -4.89 -8.74
CA VAL A 53 36.38 -3.47 -9.06
C VAL A 53 35.50 -3.18 -10.27
N LEU A 54 34.52 -2.29 -10.13
CA LEU A 54 33.41 -2.20 -11.08
C LEU A 54 33.75 -1.50 -12.40
N ARG A 55 34.66 -0.55 -12.39
CA ARG A 55 35.03 0.28 -13.55
C ARG A 55 36.40 0.92 -13.33
N TRP A 56 36.98 1.43 -14.41
CA TRP A 56 38.25 2.16 -14.42
C TRP A 56 39.42 1.37 -13.82
N PHE A 57 39.32 0.04 -13.83
CA PHE A 57 40.34 -0.85 -13.27
C PHE A 57 41.56 -1.01 -14.19
N ASP A 58 41.46 -0.60 -15.45
CA ASP A 58 42.53 -0.75 -16.44
C ASP A 58 43.80 0.06 -16.09
N THR A 59 43.65 1.15 -15.32
CA THR A 59 44.78 1.98 -14.88
C THR A 59 45.37 1.53 -13.54
N LEU A 60 44.76 0.57 -12.85
CA LEU A 60 45.23 0.11 -11.55
C LEU A 60 46.62 -0.54 -11.66
N PRO A 61 47.51 -0.30 -10.68
CA PRO A 61 47.22 0.27 -9.35
C PRO A 61 47.23 1.80 -9.28
N ASN A 62 47.45 2.49 -10.40
CA ASN A 62 47.48 3.95 -10.46
C ASN A 62 46.06 4.51 -10.51
N VAL A 63 45.75 5.39 -9.55
CA VAL A 63 44.46 6.09 -9.47
C VAL A 63 44.74 7.56 -9.71
N ALA A 64 44.04 8.16 -10.67
CA ALA A 64 44.19 9.58 -10.98
C ALA A 64 43.77 10.45 -9.78
N PRO A 65 44.29 11.69 -9.68
CA PRO A 65 43.80 12.64 -8.68
C PRO A 65 42.27 12.78 -8.78
N ASP A 66 41.60 12.87 -7.62
CA ASP A 66 40.15 13.01 -7.46
C ASP A 66 39.27 11.84 -7.92
N GLU A 67 39.86 10.75 -8.42
CA GLU A 67 39.15 9.50 -8.72
C GLU A 67 38.96 8.62 -7.48
N ASP A 68 37.97 7.74 -7.56
CA ASP A 68 37.64 6.76 -6.54
C ASP A 68 37.66 5.32 -7.09
N ILE A 69 37.66 4.36 -6.16
CA ILE A 69 37.55 2.94 -6.49
C ILE A 69 36.18 2.43 -6.06
N ASP A 70 35.37 1.98 -7.02
CA ASP A 70 34.11 1.31 -6.74
C ASP A 70 34.26 -0.20 -6.65
N LEU A 71 33.88 -0.75 -5.50
CA LEU A 71 33.92 -2.18 -5.23
C LEU A 71 32.50 -2.74 -5.10
N LEU A 72 32.27 -3.86 -5.76
CA LEU A 72 31.18 -4.77 -5.43
C LEU A 72 31.73 -5.91 -4.58
N VAL A 73 31.04 -6.25 -3.49
CA VAL A 73 31.51 -7.21 -2.48
C VAL A 73 30.38 -8.17 -2.09
N ASP A 74 30.74 -9.43 -1.87
CA ASP A 74 29.82 -10.41 -1.30
C ASP A 74 29.39 -9.98 0.12
N ASP A 75 28.10 -10.11 0.42
CA ASP A 75 27.52 -9.70 1.72
C ASP A 75 28.26 -10.31 2.92
N ALA A 76 28.76 -11.55 2.80
CA ALA A 76 29.46 -12.24 3.88
C ALA A 76 30.88 -11.68 4.13
N ASP A 77 31.46 -11.00 3.14
CA ASP A 77 32.83 -10.50 3.18
C ASP A 77 32.93 -8.99 3.43
N VAL A 78 31.80 -8.27 3.44
CA VAL A 78 31.75 -6.85 3.77
C VAL A 78 32.52 -6.52 5.07
N PRO A 79 32.37 -7.25 6.20
CA PRO A 79 33.15 -6.94 7.40
C PRO A 79 34.66 -7.05 7.19
N LYS A 80 35.13 -8.08 6.47
CA LYS A 80 36.56 -8.31 6.22
C LYS A 80 37.20 -7.19 5.42
N LEU A 81 36.42 -6.60 4.51
CA LEU A 81 36.81 -5.49 3.66
C LEU A 81 36.74 -4.15 4.40
N LEU A 82 35.68 -3.90 5.17
CA LEU A 82 35.57 -2.68 5.96
C LEU A 82 36.66 -2.57 7.04
N ASP A 83 37.12 -3.71 7.57
CA ASP A 83 38.28 -3.77 8.47
C ASP A 83 39.59 -3.23 7.84
N LEU A 84 39.65 -3.10 6.51
CA LEU A 84 40.80 -2.55 5.77
C LEU A 84 40.64 -1.08 5.36
N LEU A 85 39.43 -0.53 5.50
CA LEU A 85 39.09 0.80 5.03
C LEU A 85 38.83 1.72 6.23
N PRO A 86 39.88 2.38 6.78
CA PRO A 86 39.66 3.38 7.79
C PRO A 86 38.80 4.54 7.26
N LEU A 87 38.02 5.12 8.16
CA LEU A 87 37.31 6.37 7.90
C LEU A 87 38.30 7.53 8.04
N GLY A 88 38.39 8.39 7.03
CA GLY A 88 39.31 9.53 7.10
C GLY A 88 39.37 10.38 5.83
N PHE A 89 40.28 11.36 5.83
CA PHE A 89 40.52 12.30 4.73
C PHE A 89 41.74 11.98 3.87
N VAL A 90 42.60 11.05 4.31
CA VAL A 90 43.88 10.72 3.65
C VAL A 90 43.82 9.32 3.05
N GLY A 91 44.21 9.20 1.77
CA GLY A 91 44.18 7.95 1.00
C GLY A 91 43.20 7.98 -0.16
N VAL A 92 43.16 6.89 -0.92
CA VAL A 92 42.30 6.76 -2.11
C VAL A 92 40.85 6.50 -1.67
N PRO A 93 39.86 7.33 -2.08
CA PRO A 93 38.45 7.09 -1.77
C PRO A 93 37.96 5.77 -2.35
N CYS A 94 37.12 5.06 -1.59
CA CYS A 94 36.55 3.80 -2.03
C CYS A 94 35.06 3.74 -1.71
N ASP A 95 34.26 3.50 -2.74
CA ASP A 95 32.84 3.17 -2.60
C ASP A 95 32.67 1.66 -2.52
N VAL A 96 31.92 1.22 -1.51
CA VAL A 96 31.68 -0.19 -1.25
C VAL A 96 30.20 -0.47 -1.42
N TYR A 97 29.88 -1.34 -2.36
CA TYR A 97 28.54 -1.82 -2.63
C TYR A 97 28.47 -3.30 -2.30
N SER A 98 27.48 -3.72 -1.50
CA SER A 98 27.26 -5.15 -1.24
C SER A 98 26.26 -5.74 -2.23
N ALA A 99 26.32 -7.06 -2.44
CA ALA A 99 25.45 -7.77 -3.37
C ALA A 99 23.95 -7.56 -3.11
N SER A 100 23.51 -7.51 -1.84
CA SER A 100 22.11 -7.19 -1.48
C SER A 100 21.86 -5.73 -1.09
N GLY A 101 22.87 -4.87 -1.21
CA GLY A 101 22.83 -3.47 -0.78
C GLY A 101 22.66 -3.32 0.73
N LEU A 102 23.48 -4.01 1.55
CA LEU A 102 23.52 -3.91 3.02
C LEU A 102 23.60 -2.45 3.50
N PRO A 103 23.12 -2.12 4.72
CA PRO A 103 23.13 -0.73 5.21
C PRO A 103 24.51 -0.10 5.10
N ALA A 104 24.57 1.13 4.58
CA ALA A 104 25.80 1.90 4.33
C ALA A 104 26.70 1.35 3.19
N THR A 105 26.27 0.28 2.54
CA THR A 105 26.87 -0.27 1.29
C THR A 105 25.80 -0.40 0.19
N ASP A 106 24.74 0.41 0.31
CA ASP A 106 23.65 0.54 -0.65
C ASP A 106 23.84 1.78 -1.52
N TYR A 107 23.22 1.78 -2.69
CA TYR A 107 23.13 2.96 -3.54
C TYR A 107 21.78 3.62 -3.33
N ARG A 108 21.75 4.73 -2.59
CA ARG A 108 20.53 5.55 -2.39
C ARG A 108 19.31 4.74 -1.90
N GLY A 109 19.54 3.75 -1.03
CA GLY A 109 18.50 2.90 -0.45
C GLY A 109 18.15 1.65 -1.28
N VAL A 110 18.86 1.36 -2.37
CA VAL A 110 18.72 0.12 -3.18
C VAL A 110 20.05 -0.59 -3.33
N ALA A 111 20.03 -1.88 -3.67
CA ALA A 111 21.23 -2.57 -4.13
C ALA A 111 21.77 -1.90 -5.39
N TYR A 112 23.09 -1.83 -5.53
CA TYR A 112 23.74 -1.17 -6.67
C TYR A 112 23.40 -1.85 -7.99
N TYR A 113 23.40 -3.19 -8.00
CA TYR A 113 22.82 -3.99 -9.06
C TYR A 113 21.70 -4.87 -8.49
N PRO A 114 20.74 -5.32 -9.31
CA PRO A 114 19.90 -6.46 -8.96
C PRO A 114 20.75 -7.60 -8.37
N PRO A 115 20.37 -8.21 -7.23
CA PRO A 115 21.24 -9.14 -6.50
C PRO A 115 21.77 -10.31 -7.33
N GLN A 116 20.98 -10.81 -8.28
CA GLN A 116 21.38 -11.89 -9.18
C GLN A 116 22.51 -11.46 -10.13
N LEU A 117 22.49 -10.20 -10.58
CA LEU A 117 23.52 -9.63 -11.44
C LEU A 117 24.79 -9.32 -10.64
N ALA A 118 24.64 -8.83 -9.40
CA ALA A 118 25.76 -8.66 -8.50
C ALA A 118 26.49 -10.00 -8.23
N GLU A 119 25.73 -11.05 -7.94
CA GLU A 119 26.26 -12.40 -7.73
C GLU A 119 26.96 -12.93 -8.98
N ARG A 120 26.39 -12.71 -10.17
CA ARG A 120 27.00 -13.07 -11.45
C ARG A 120 28.34 -12.36 -11.65
N ILE A 121 28.40 -11.03 -11.45
CA ILE A 121 29.64 -10.25 -11.55
C ILE A 121 30.70 -10.81 -10.60
N LEU A 122 30.33 -11.07 -9.33
CA LEU A 122 31.26 -11.60 -8.32
C LEU A 122 31.73 -13.03 -8.62
N ALA A 123 30.86 -13.87 -9.20
CA ALA A 123 31.20 -15.24 -9.59
C ALA A 123 32.15 -15.28 -10.78
N ASN A 124 31.91 -14.41 -11.77
CA ASN A 124 32.66 -14.37 -13.03
C ASN A 124 33.88 -13.44 -13.01
N ALA A 125 34.14 -12.75 -11.89
CA ALA A 125 35.21 -11.77 -11.81
C ALA A 125 36.57 -12.38 -12.15
N ILE A 126 37.29 -11.76 -13.08
CA ILE A 126 38.62 -12.18 -13.55
C ILE A 126 39.71 -11.33 -12.93
N LYS A 127 40.93 -11.87 -12.86
CA LYS A 127 42.12 -11.10 -12.45
C LYS A 127 42.56 -10.20 -13.61
N VAL A 128 42.76 -8.91 -13.35
CA VAL A 128 43.21 -7.92 -14.34
C VAL A 128 44.53 -7.29 -13.88
N ASN A 129 45.48 -7.15 -14.81
CA ASN A 129 46.82 -6.60 -14.61
C ASN A 129 47.60 -7.22 -13.44
N ASP A 130 47.29 -8.46 -13.05
CA ASP A 130 47.80 -9.12 -11.84
C ASP A 130 47.58 -8.35 -10.52
N VAL A 131 46.72 -7.33 -10.54
CA VAL A 131 46.47 -6.43 -9.39
C VAL A 131 45.15 -6.77 -8.71
N CYS A 132 44.03 -6.66 -9.40
CA CYS A 132 42.69 -6.75 -8.80
C CYS A 132 41.78 -7.73 -9.53
N ARG A 133 40.63 -8.03 -8.92
CA ARG A 133 39.53 -8.71 -9.61
C ARG A 133 38.56 -7.68 -10.20
N ALA A 134 38.10 -7.91 -11.41
CA ALA A 134 37.15 -7.05 -12.14
C ALA A 134 36.11 -7.90 -12.89
N PRO A 135 34.96 -7.33 -13.32
CA PRO A 135 34.00 -8.04 -14.13
C PRO A 135 34.63 -8.65 -15.40
N ALA A 136 34.18 -9.83 -15.82
CA ALA A 136 34.54 -10.39 -17.12
C ALA A 136 34.13 -9.42 -18.26
N PRO A 137 34.79 -9.44 -19.44
CA PRO A 137 34.63 -8.39 -20.46
C PRO A 137 33.17 -8.07 -20.85
N ARG A 138 32.35 -9.09 -21.12
CA ARG A 138 30.92 -8.91 -21.39
C ARG A 138 30.14 -8.36 -20.19
N ASP A 139 30.44 -8.82 -18.98
CA ASP A 139 29.80 -8.32 -17.76
C ASP A 139 30.23 -6.88 -17.46
N HIS A 140 31.47 -6.49 -17.81
CA HIS A 140 31.98 -5.12 -17.68
C HIS A 140 31.18 -4.15 -18.55
N PHE A 141 30.94 -4.50 -19.82
CA PHE A 141 30.08 -3.70 -20.70
C PHE A 141 28.70 -3.46 -20.08
N PHE A 142 28.00 -4.53 -19.68
CA PHE A 142 26.65 -4.40 -19.14
C PHE A 142 26.61 -3.67 -17.80
N SER A 143 27.59 -3.90 -16.92
CA SER A 143 27.68 -3.20 -15.63
C SER A 143 27.95 -1.71 -15.82
N LEU A 144 28.78 -1.33 -16.79
CA LEU A 144 29.06 0.07 -17.10
C LEU A 144 27.87 0.74 -17.78
N ALA A 145 27.19 0.06 -18.71
CA ALA A 145 25.97 0.56 -19.34
C ALA A 145 24.86 0.77 -18.30
N PHE A 146 24.69 -0.17 -17.37
CA PHE A 146 23.76 -0.05 -16.25
C PHE A 146 24.06 1.20 -15.40
N HIS A 147 25.33 1.42 -15.04
CA HIS A 147 25.75 2.60 -14.30
C HIS A 147 25.44 3.90 -15.07
N ALA A 148 25.81 3.96 -16.35
CA ALA A 148 25.59 5.12 -17.20
C ALA A 148 24.10 5.47 -17.31
N VAL A 149 23.25 4.48 -17.56
CA VAL A 149 21.79 4.67 -17.74
C VAL A 149 21.09 4.97 -16.41
N TYR A 150 21.23 4.09 -15.42
CA TYR A 150 20.36 4.13 -14.23
C TYR A 150 20.95 4.95 -13.07
N HIS A 151 22.28 5.00 -12.94
CA HIS A 151 22.92 5.72 -11.83
C HIS A 151 23.31 7.15 -12.20
N LYS A 152 23.83 7.38 -13.40
CA LYS A 152 24.22 8.71 -13.91
C LYS A 152 23.10 9.38 -14.72
N GLY A 153 22.39 8.63 -15.58
CA GLY A 153 21.35 9.19 -16.45
C GLY A 153 21.92 10.26 -17.37
N LEU A 154 21.31 11.44 -17.41
CA LEU A 154 21.80 12.59 -18.22
C LEU A 154 23.24 13.01 -17.86
N ALA A 155 23.70 12.75 -16.64
CA ALA A 155 25.08 13.04 -16.21
C ALA A 155 26.13 12.13 -16.86
N SER A 156 25.72 11.07 -17.55
CA SER A 156 26.64 10.24 -18.35
C SER A 156 27.05 10.90 -19.67
N GLY A 157 26.36 11.96 -20.10
CA GLY A 157 26.57 12.59 -21.41
C GLY A 157 26.01 11.79 -22.59
N LEU A 158 25.34 10.65 -22.35
CA LEU A 158 24.69 9.88 -23.40
C LEU A 158 23.49 10.64 -23.99
N PRO A 159 23.28 10.62 -25.32
CA PRO A 159 22.12 11.26 -25.94
C PRO A 159 20.79 10.64 -25.50
N THR A 160 19.73 11.44 -25.55
CA THR A 160 18.35 11.00 -25.31
C THR A 160 17.41 11.59 -26.35
N ALA A 161 16.39 10.81 -26.74
CA ALA A 161 15.32 11.27 -27.62
C ALA A 161 14.13 11.88 -26.85
N LEU A 162 14.15 11.87 -25.51
CA LEU A 162 13.03 12.34 -24.71
C LEU A 162 12.91 13.88 -24.74
N PRO A 163 11.74 14.43 -25.13
CA PRO A 163 11.56 15.87 -25.24
C PRO A 163 11.80 16.62 -23.92
N GLY A 164 12.58 17.71 -24.00
CA GLY A 164 12.85 18.60 -22.87
C GLY A 164 13.96 18.12 -21.93
N LEU A 165 14.69 17.07 -22.29
CA LEU A 165 15.87 16.60 -21.56
C LEU A 165 17.13 16.77 -22.42
N GLU A 166 18.17 17.32 -21.82
CA GLU A 166 19.46 17.55 -22.48
C GLU A 166 20.57 16.79 -21.72
N PRO A 167 21.43 16.03 -22.42
CA PRO A 167 22.59 15.39 -21.81
C PRO A 167 23.56 16.42 -21.23
N MET A 168 24.29 16.02 -20.19
CA MET A 168 25.38 16.83 -19.64
C MET A 168 26.48 17.00 -20.69
N ARG A 169 26.86 18.25 -20.98
CA ARG A 169 27.85 18.57 -22.02
C ARG A 169 29.28 18.14 -21.68
N ALA A 170 29.63 18.14 -20.41
CA ALA A 170 30.95 17.77 -19.90
C ALA A 170 30.78 16.74 -18.77
N PRO A 171 30.52 15.47 -19.11
CA PRO A 171 30.45 14.40 -18.11
C PRO A 171 31.83 14.12 -17.51
N ASP A 172 31.87 13.56 -16.30
CA ASP A 172 33.12 13.19 -15.61
C ASP A 172 34.00 12.26 -16.47
N HIS A 173 33.36 11.41 -17.29
CA HIS A 173 34.00 10.43 -18.16
C HIS A 173 33.28 10.38 -19.50
N ASP A 174 34.00 10.06 -20.58
CA ASP A 174 33.41 9.79 -21.90
C ASP A 174 32.82 8.36 -21.94
N TYR A 175 31.67 8.19 -21.29
CA TYR A 175 30.96 6.91 -21.26
C TYR A 175 30.61 6.42 -22.66
N ARG A 176 30.32 7.31 -23.61
CA ARG A 176 29.94 6.93 -24.97
C ARG A 176 31.10 6.28 -25.71
N ALA A 177 32.29 6.88 -25.66
CA ALA A 177 33.47 6.30 -26.30
C ALA A 177 33.86 4.97 -25.67
N VAL A 178 33.89 4.88 -24.33
CA VAL A 178 34.27 3.66 -23.62
C VAL A 178 33.27 2.53 -23.89
N LEU A 179 31.96 2.80 -23.80
CA LEU A 179 30.94 1.80 -24.10
C LEU A 179 31.00 1.37 -25.57
N GLY A 180 31.29 2.28 -26.50
CA GLY A 180 31.47 1.94 -27.92
C GLY A 180 32.63 0.98 -28.16
N GLN A 181 33.78 1.23 -27.53
CA GLN A 181 34.95 0.34 -27.63
C GLN A 181 34.66 -1.05 -27.02
N LEU A 182 34.00 -1.09 -25.87
CA LEU A 182 33.59 -2.36 -25.25
C LEU A 182 32.56 -3.11 -26.09
N ALA A 183 31.61 -2.40 -26.70
CA ALA A 183 30.60 -2.98 -27.58
C ALA A 183 31.24 -3.60 -28.82
N GLU A 184 32.15 -2.89 -29.49
CA GLU A 184 32.88 -3.40 -30.66
C GLU A 184 33.70 -4.65 -30.33
N ARG A 185 34.46 -4.60 -29.22
CA ARG A 185 35.30 -5.72 -28.77
C ARG A 185 34.49 -6.98 -28.47
N GLU A 186 33.32 -6.83 -27.86
CA GLU A 186 32.48 -7.97 -27.46
C GLU A 186 31.42 -8.34 -28.53
N GLY A 187 31.43 -7.67 -29.68
CA GLY A 187 30.47 -7.89 -30.77
C GLY A 187 29.02 -7.60 -30.36
N ILE A 188 28.81 -6.57 -29.55
CA ILE A 188 27.48 -6.17 -29.06
C ILE A 188 26.93 -5.06 -29.94
N ASP A 189 25.89 -5.36 -30.70
CA ASP A 189 25.15 -4.37 -31.46
C ASP A 189 24.22 -3.58 -30.54
N CYS A 190 24.41 -2.26 -30.48
CA CYS A 190 23.59 -1.38 -29.68
C CYS A 190 23.65 0.08 -30.13
N GLU A 191 22.54 0.78 -29.90
CA GLU A 191 22.50 2.22 -30.03
C GLU A 191 23.00 2.87 -28.73
N LEU A 192 24.07 3.67 -28.82
CA LEU A 192 24.70 4.35 -27.68
C LEU A 192 23.93 5.62 -27.25
N THR A 193 22.63 5.46 -27.03
CA THR A 193 21.72 6.42 -26.42
C THR A 193 21.19 5.86 -25.09
N LEU A 194 20.62 6.71 -24.24
CA LEU A 194 20.04 6.23 -22.99
C LEU A 194 18.91 5.21 -23.24
N GLU A 195 18.09 5.43 -24.27
CA GLU A 195 17.02 4.53 -24.68
C GLU A 195 17.55 3.22 -25.27
N GLY A 196 18.51 3.30 -26.21
CA GLY A 196 19.08 2.13 -26.86
C GLY A 196 19.78 1.18 -25.89
N LEU A 197 20.53 1.73 -24.93
CA LEU A 197 21.16 0.95 -23.88
C LEU A 197 20.15 0.37 -22.89
N ASP A 198 19.09 1.11 -22.53
CA ASP A 198 18.02 0.57 -21.67
C ASP A 198 17.27 -0.59 -22.32
N ASP A 199 16.97 -0.50 -23.61
CA ASP A 199 16.30 -1.59 -24.35
C ASP A 199 17.20 -2.82 -24.48
N LEU A 200 18.50 -2.63 -24.72
CA LEU A 200 19.48 -3.70 -24.66
C LEU A 200 19.56 -4.33 -23.26
N LEU A 201 19.66 -3.51 -22.21
CA LEU A 201 19.72 -3.98 -20.83
C LEU A 201 18.45 -4.76 -20.46
N ALA A 202 17.27 -4.33 -20.91
CA ALA A 202 16.05 -5.11 -20.72
C ALA A 202 16.06 -6.45 -21.47
N ALA A 203 16.46 -6.45 -22.74
CA ALA A 203 16.54 -7.67 -23.54
C ALA A 203 17.50 -8.71 -22.93
N GLN A 204 18.53 -8.25 -22.21
CA GLN A 204 19.52 -9.10 -21.55
C GLN A 204 19.20 -9.38 -20.07
N GLY A 205 18.06 -8.89 -19.55
CA GLY A 205 17.65 -9.09 -18.15
C GLY A 205 18.44 -8.28 -17.12
N TRP A 206 19.08 -7.19 -17.55
CA TRP A 206 19.83 -6.25 -16.72
C TRP A 206 19.03 -5.03 -16.25
N ARG A 207 17.88 -4.70 -16.86
CA ARG A 207 17.04 -3.58 -16.43
C ARG A 207 16.58 -3.76 -14.96
N PRO A 208 16.70 -2.74 -14.08
CA PRO A 208 16.14 -2.78 -12.74
C PRO A 208 14.63 -3.04 -12.76
N SER A 209 14.10 -3.66 -11.71
CA SER A 209 12.64 -3.78 -11.56
C SER A 209 11.99 -2.41 -11.46
N HIS A 210 10.69 -2.32 -11.77
CA HIS A 210 9.94 -1.06 -11.69
C HIS A 210 10.01 -0.46 -10.26
N ASP A 211 9.99 -1.30 -9.22
CA ASP A 211 10.23 -0.92 -7.82
C ASP A 211 11.59 -0.21 -7.59
N ALA A 212 12.65 -0.66 -8.28
CA ALA A 212 13.97 -0.05 -8.20
C ALA A 212 14.03 1.25 -9.03
N LEU A 213 13.47 1.25 -10.24
CA LEU A 213 13.34 2.46 -11.07
C LEU A 213 12.57 3.57 -10.34
N ALA A 214 11.51 3.22 -9.63
CA ALA A 214 10.71 4.12 -8.78
C ALA A 214 11.52 4.82 -7.67
N ARG A 215 12.60 4.19 -7.20
CA ARG A 215 13.51 4.81 -6.22
C ARG A 215 14.57 5.66 -6.91
N LEU A 216 15.09 5.18 -8.02
CA LEU A 216 16.13 5.86 -8.80
C LEU A 216 15.61 7.12 -9.49
N MET A 217 14.33 7.17 -9.90
CA MET A 217 13.72 8.33 -10.54
C MET A 217 13.83 9.63 -9.72
N ARG A 218 13.93 9.51 -8.38
CA ARG A 218 14.10 10.65 -7.46
C ARG A 218 15.39 11.42 -7.70
N TYR A 219 16.35 10.79 -8.38
CA TYR A 219 17.67 11.33 -8.61
C TYR A 219 18.12 11.22 -10.08
N ASN A 220 17.27 10.67 -10.94
CA ASN A 220 17.53 10.47 -12.35
C ASN A 220 16.27 10.89 -13.13
N SER A 221 16.27 12.14 -13.62
CA SER A 221 15.16 12.75 -14.34
C SER A 221 14.81 12.01 -15.65
N TRP A 222 15.78 11.34 -16.26
CA TRP A 222 15.53 10.53 -17.45
C TRP A 222 14.67 9.29 -17.13
N ILE A 223 14.92 8.61 -16.00
CA ILE A 223 14.05 7.51 -15.54
C ILE A 223 12.64 8.04 -15.27
N GLN A 224 12.51 9.20 -14.61
CA GLN A 224 11.22 9.82 -14.37
C GLN A 224 10.46 10.09 -15.68
N ALA A 225 11.14 10.66 -16.68
CA ALA A 225 10.53 10.97 -17.96
C ALA A 225 10.18 9.71 -18.78
N ARG A 226 11.04 8.69 -18.78
CA ARG A 226 10.85 7.46 -19.57
C ARG A 226 9.75 6.57 -19.02
N PHE A 227 9.68 6.41 -17.70
CA PHE A 227 8.83 5.38 -17.07
C PHE A 227 7.67 5.95 -16.25
N PHE A 228 7.69 7.22 -15.86
CA PHE A 228 6.77 7.78 -14.85
C PHE A 228 6.14 9.14 -15.22
N LYS A 229 6.32 9.63 -16.45
CA LYS A 229 5.79 10.94 -16.88
C LYS A 229 4.25 10.96 -16.89
N ASP A 230 3.64 9.83 -17.22
CA ASP A 230 2.22 9.55 -16.97
C ASP A 230 2.11 8.57 -15.80
N PRO A 231 1.15 8.72 -14.86
CA PRO A 231 0.97 7.76 -13.79
C PRO A 231 0.76 6.38 -14.43
N PRO A 232 1.67 5.42 -14.22
CA PRO A 232 1.62 4.17 -14.95
C PRO A 232 0.41 3.38 -14.44
N ARG A 233 -0.69 3.38 -15.21
CA ARG A 233 -2.00 2.82 -14.79
C ARG A 233 -2.05 1.28 -14.74
N GLY A 234 -0.92 0.60 -14.91
CA GLY A 234 -0.90 -0.84 -15.15
C GLY A 234 -1.56 -1.22 -16.47
N PRO A 235 -1.56 -2.51 -16.81
CA PRO A 235 -2.52 -3.02 -17.79
C PRO A 235 -3.94 -2.88 -17.24
N GLU A 236 -4.90 -2.56 -18.11
CA GLU A 236 -6.29 -2.24 -17.72
C GLU A 236 -6.95 -3.35 -16.87
N TRP A 237 -6.71 -4.61 -17.22
CA TRP A 237 -7.24 -5.77 -16.49
C TRP A 237 -6.75 -5.86 -15.03
N ALA A 238 -5.59 -5.27 -14.73
CA ALA A 238 -5.00 -5.27 -13.40
C ALA A 238 -5.41 -4.04 -12.57
N ARG A 239 -6.31 -3.18 -13.07
CA ARG A 239 -6.83 -2.06 -12.30
C ARG A 239 -7.50 -2.56 -11.02
N GLY A 240 -7.01 -2.09 -9.88
CA GLY A 240 -7.48 -2.53 -8.56
C GLY A 240 -6.93 -3.88 -8.09
N LEU A 241 -6.10 -4.56 -8.91
CA LEU A 241 -5.39 -5.76 -8.51
C LEU A 241 -4.28 -5.43 -7.53
N SER A 242 -4.09 -6.28 -6.53
CA SER A 242 -3.03 -6.14 -5.53
C SER A 242 -2.50 -7.49 -5.11
N VAL A 243 -1.19 -7.57 -4.90
CA VAL A 243 -0.54 -8.76 -4.33
C VAL A 243 -0.05 -8.44 -2.94
N PHE A 244 -0.62 -9.11 -1.94
CA PHE A 244 -0.12 -9.09 -0.57
C PHE A 244 0.81 -10.29 -0.35
N LEU A 245 2.05 -10.01 0.01
CA LEU A 245 3.06 -11.01 0.35
C LEU A 245 3.11 -11.16 1.86
N ILE A 246 2.52 -12.25 2.37
CA ILE A 246 2.60 -12.63 3.78
C ILE A 246 3.96 -13.30 4.00
N ARG A 247 4.66 -12.85 5.04
CA ARG A 247 6.05 -13.24 5.32
C ARG A 247 6.10 -14.44 6.27
N ARG A 248 7.23 -15.16 6.24
CA ARG A 248 7.42 -16.44 6.92
C ARG A 248 7.00 -16.45 8.40
N VAL A 249 7.27 -15.38 9.14
CA VAL A 249 6.89 -15.26 10.56
C VAL A 249 5.38 -15.42 10.80
N ALA A 250 4.54 -14.98 9.86
CA ALA A 250 3.09 -15.08 9.99
C ALA A 250 2.59 -16.49 9.68
N VAL A 251 3.29 -17.21 8.80
CA VAL A 251 3.04 -18.65 8.55
C VAL A 251 3.42 -19.48 9.77
N GLU A 252 4.61 -19.25 10.33
CA GLU A 252 5.11 -19.94 11.53
C GLU A 252 4.22 -19.74 12.76
N ARG A 253 3.43 -18.66 12.78
CA ARG A 253 2.47 -18.33 13.84
C ARG A 253 1.03 -18.68 13.49
N ASN A 254 0.78 -19.40 12.39
CA ASN A 254 -0.56 -19.79 11.92
C ASN A 254 -1.53 -18.61 11.73
N ALA A 255 -1.03 -17.43 11.35
CA ALA A 255 -1.85 -16.23 11.22
C ALA A 255 -2.42 -16.03 9.80
N VAL A 256 -2.00 -16.82 8.81
CA VAL A 256 -2.32 -16.60 7.38
C VAL A 256 -3.82 -16.44 7.14
N GLU A 257 -4.63 -17.35 7.66
CA GLU A 257 -6.09 -17.32 7.46
C GLU A 257 -6.72 -16.03 8.03
N GLN A 258 -6.36 -15.67 9.25
CA GLN A 258 -6.82 -14.43 9.89
C GLN A 258 -6.44 -13.19 9.07
N LEU A 259 -5.21 -13.15 8.54
CA LEU A 259 -4.75 -12.01 7.73
C LEU A 259 -5.47 -11.95 6.37
N VAL A 260 -5.73 -13.10 5.73
CA VAL A 260 -6.51 -13.16 4.48
C VAL A 260 -7.94 -12.69 4.72
N GLN A 261 -8.59 -13.14 5.80
CA GLN A 261 -9.93 -12.66 6.18
C GLN A 261 -9.95 -11.15 6.43
N LEU A 262 -8.87 -10.58 7.00
CA LEU A 262 -8.78 -9.13 7.22
C LEU A 262 -8.62 -8.34 5.90
N ILE A 263 -7.89 -8.89 4.92
CA ILE A 263 -7.81 -8.34 3.56
C ILE A 263 -9.20 -8.35 2.92
N GLU A 264 -9.91 -9.48 2.97
CA GLU A 264 -11.26 -9.63 2.42
C GLU A 264 -12.25 -8.64 3.06
N ARG A 265 -12.30 -8.57 4.41
CA ARG A 265 -13.15 -7.63 5.18
C ARG A 265 -12.83 -6.16 4.94
N SER A 266 -11.65 -5.86 4.40
CA SER A 266 -11.28 -4.50 4.00
C SER A 266 -11.90 -4.11 2.66
N GLY A 267 -12.53 -5.05 1.95
CA GLY A 267 -13.22 -4.83 0.68
C GLY A 267 -12.40 -5.30 -0.52
N PHE A 268 -11.72 -6.44 -0.40
CA PHE A 268 -11.06 -7.09 -1.54
C PHE A 268 -11.74 -8.43 -1.83
N GLU A 269 -11.88 -8.79 -3.10
CA GLU A 269 -12.15 -10.17 -3.50
C GLU A 269 -10.81 -10.92 -3.53
N ILE A 270 -10.72 -12.04 -2.80
CA ILE A 270 -9.53 -12.89 -2.84
C ILE A 270 -9.62 -13.79 -4.09
N LEU A 271 -8.69 -13.59 -5.02
CA LEU A 271 -8.64 -14.37 -6.27
C LEU A 271 -7.76 -15.62 -6.13
N LEU A 272 -6.67 -15.52 -5.37
CA LEU A 272 -5.72 -16.60 -5.14
C LEU A 272 -5.03 -16.44 -3.77
N VAL A 273 -4.84 -17.54 -3.06
CA VAL A 273 -3.92 -17.66 -1.93
C VAL A 273 -2.96 -18.79 -2.26
N LYS A 274 -1.69 -18.46 -2.50
CA LYS A 274 -0.65 -19.42 -2.89
C LYS A 274 0.46 -19.46 -1.86
N PRO A 275 0.63 -20.56 -1.10
CA PRO A 275 1.87 -20.84 -0.38
C PRO A 275 3.02 -20.96 -1.38
N LEU A 276 4.12 -20.26 -1.11
CA LEU A 276 5.31 -20.29 -1.98
C LEU A 276 6.20 -21.46 -1.59
N ALA A 277 6.60 -22.26 -2.58
CA ALA A 277 7.63 -23.26 -2.40
C ALA A 277 8.97 -22.60 -1.99
N PRO A 278 9.93 -23.34 -1.41
CA PRO A 278 11.19 -22.75 -0.94
C PRO A 278 11.98 -21.98 -2.01
N ASP A 279 12.01 -22.50 -3.23
CA ASP A 279 12.63 -21.89 -4.41
C ASP A 279 11.87 -20.65 -4.90
N GLU A 280 10.54 -20.69 -4.94
CA GLU A 280 9.69 -19.54 -5.25
C GLU A 280 9.86 -18.42 -4.21
N SER A 281 9.91 -18.79 -2.93
CA SER A 281 10.15 -17.89 -1.78
C SER A 281 11.51 -17.21 -1.91
N GLN A 282 12.56 -17.95 -2.26
CA GLN A 282 13.90 -17.43 -2.49
C GLN A 282 13.95 -16.50 -3.71
N LYS A 283 13.30 -16.89 -4.81
CA LYS A 283 13.20 -16.06 -6.02
C LYS A 283 12.47 -14.75 -5.72
N ALA A 284 11.34 -14.81 -5.00
CA ALA A 284 10.59 -13.65 -4.56
C ALA A 284 11.40 -12.75 -3.61
N GLU A 285 12.12 -13.34 -2.65
CA GLU A 285 13.01 -12.59 -1.76
C GLU A 285 14.06 -11.81 -2.57
N ALA A 286 14.66 -12.44 -3.58
CA ALA A 286 15.76 -11.86 -4.33
C ALA A 286 15.36 -10.84 -5.41
N THR A 287 14.11 -10.87 -5.89
CA THR A 287 13.65 -10.04 -7.03
C THR A 287 12.70 -8.92 -6.61
N ILE A 288 11.71 -9.24 -5.76
CA ILE A 288 10.69 -8.29 -5.36
C ILE A 288 11.30 -7.26 -4.40
N ARG A 289 10.96 -5.97 -4.59
CA ARG A 289 11.53 -4.82 -3.87
C ARG A 289 13.06 -4.72 -3.98
N GLY A 290 13.64 -5.23 -5.08
CA GLY A 290 15.08 -5.23 -5.30
C GLY A 290 15.87 -6.00 -4.24
N GLY A 291 15.30 -7.08 -3.69
CA GLY A 291 15.97 -7.91 -2.70
C GLY A 291 15.79 -7.48 -1.24
N ASN A 292 15.19 -6.31 -0.98
CA ASN A 292 15.24 -5.70 0.35
C ASN A 292 14.07 -6.12 1.27
N TRP A 293 14.25 -7.21 2.00
CA TRP A 293 13.28 -7.77 2.97
C TRP A 293 13.66 -7.53 4.44
N ARG A 294 14.14 -6.33 4.77
CA ARG A 294 14.56 -6.00 6.16
C ARG A 294 13.39 -5.89 7.14
N ALA A 295 13.73 -5.61 8.40
CA ALA A 295 12.79 -5.33 9.47
C ALA A 295 12.02 -4.01 9.27
N GLY A 296 12.59 -3.07 8.51
CA GLY A 296 12.00 -1.73 8.35
C GLY A 296 11.98 -0.99 9.69
N PRO A 297 10.88 -0.32 10.08
CA PRO A 297 10.79 0.39 11.35
C PRO A 297 10.65 -0.54 12.57
N TRP A 298 10.61 -1.86 12.36
CA TRP A 298 10.34 -2.83 13.42
C TRP A 298 11.62 -3.44 14.01
N PRO A 299 11.58 -3.93 15.27
CA PRO A 299 12.73 -4.57 15.90
C PRO A 299 13.23 -5.84 15.21
N VAL A 300 12.32 -6.63 14.60
CA VAL A 300 12.69 -7.88 13.92
C VAL A 300 12.12 -7.97 12.51
N SER A 301 12.83 -8.71 11.65
CA SER A 301 12.38 -8.99 10.28
C SER A 301 11.29 -10.06 10.28
N GLY A 302 10.31 -9.92 9.39
CA GLY A 302 9.28 -10.95 9.19
C GLY A 302 9.73 -12.16 8.35
N GLY A 303 10.99 -12.19 7.91
CA GLY A 303 11.53 -13.27 7.05
C GLY A 303 11.17 -13.12 5.56
N PRO A 304 11.52 -14.06 4.70
CA PRO A 304 11.19 -13.96 3.28
C PRO A 304 9.67 -14.06 3.04
N PRO A 305 9.18 -13.67 1.84
CA PRO A 305 7.81 -13.96 1.40
C PRO A 305 7.53 -15.45 1.48
N ALA A 306 6.37 -15.84 2.01
CA ALA A 306 6.00 -17.25 2.18
C ALA A 306 4.61 -17.57 1.62
N VAL A 307 3.72 -16.60 1.51
CA VAL A 307 2.41 -16.75 0.86
C VAL A 307 2.13 -15.52 0.02
N ALA A 308 1.68 -15.71 -1.22
CA ALA A 308 1.14 -14.67 -2.06
C ALA A 308 -0.40 -14.68 -2.01
N VAL A 309 -1.00 -13.54 -1.69
CA VAL A 309 -2.45 -13.34 -1.70
C VAL A 309 -2.76 -12.34 -2.80
N VAL A 310 -3.44 -12.81 -3.84
CA VAL A 310 -3.88 -11.99 -4.96
C VAL A 310 -5.29 -11.53 -4.71
N ALA A 311 -5.48 -10.23 -4.69
CA ALA A 311 -6.70 -9.58 -4.25
C ALA A 311 -7.14 -8.54 -5.28
N LEU A 312 -8.44 -8.47 -5.56
CA LEU A 312 -9.03 -7.50 -6.48
C LEU A 312 -9.94 -6.54 -5.72
N ASP A 313 -9.68 -5.24 -5.88
CA ASP A 313 -10.59 -4.19 -5.45
C ASP A 313 -11.37 -3.65 -6.65
N LEU A 314 -12.66 -4.01 -6.73
CA LEU A 314 -13.56 -3.53 -7.78
C LEU A 314 -13.95 -2.04 -7.63
N CYS A 315 -13.58 -1.39 -6.52
CA CYS A 315 -13.71 0.06 -6.32
C CYS A 315 -12.45 0.65 -5.68
N PRO A 316 -11.33 0.73 -6.42
CA PRO A 316 -10.11 1.35 -5.90
C PRO A 316 -10.41 2.74 -5.35
N ARG A 317 -9.90 3.04 -4.15
CA ARG A 317 -10.11 4.34 -3.52
C ARG A 317 -9.04 5.33 -3.98
N PRO A 318 -9.40 6.58 -4.27
CA PRO A 318 -8.43 7.64 -4.46
C PRO A 318 -7.45 7.70 -3.27
N VAL A 319 -6.19 7.97 -3.58
CA VAL A 319 -5.15 8.14 -2.58
C VAL A 319 -5.18 9.59 -2.09
N PRO A 320 -5.28 9.84 -0.78
CA PRO A 320 -5.18 11.19 -0.23
C PRO A 320 -3.86 11.87 -0.57
N ASP A 321 -3.85 13.20 -0.78
CA ASP A 321 -2.66 13.94 -1.24
C ASP A 321 -1.45 13.79 -0.32
N ASP A 322 -1.66 13.76 1.00
CA ASP A 322 -0.60 13.59 1.99
C ASP A 322 0.05 12.19 1.93
N LEU A 323 -0.76 11.18 1.58
CA LEU A 323 -0.31 9.81 1.35
C LEU A 323 0.37 9.69 -0.02
N GLN A 324 -0.19 10.32 -1.06
CA GLN A 324 0.37 10.34 -2.41
C GLN A 324 1.76 10.98 -2.41
N ALA A 325 1.97 12.07 -1.66
CA ALA A 325 3.28 12.71 -1.53
C ALA A 325 4.35 11.76 -0.96
N LYS A 326 3.97 10.88 -0.03
CA LYS A 326 4.87 9.88 0.58
C LYS A 326 5.04 8.64 -0.29
N HIS A 327 3.99 8.26 -1.02
CA HIS A 327 3.93 7.09 -1.89
C HIS A 327 3.43 7.48 -3.29
N PRO A 328 4.27 8.12 -4.12
CA PRO A 328 3.82 8.70 -5.41
C PRO A 328 3.32 7.70 -6.44
N LEU A 329 3.59 6.41 -6.23
CA LEU A 329 3.18 5.33 -7.12
C LEU A 329 2.00 4.52 -6.55
N LEU A 330 1.46 4.89 -5.40
CA LEU A 330 0.26 4.24 -4.87
C LEU A 330 -0.94 4.64 -5.74
N ASP A 331 -1.72 3.67 -6.22
CA ASP A 331 -2.91 3.91 -7.06
C ASP A 331 -4.24 3.57 -6.37
N ASN A 332 -4.18 2.89 -5.22
CA ASN A 332 -5.33 2.51 -4.43
C ASN A 332 -5.06 2.73 -2.93
N GLY A 333 -5.71 3.75 -2.35
CA GLY A 333 -5.54 4.11 -0.94
C GLY A 333 -5.93 2.96 0.01
N ARG A 334 -6.86 2.09 -0.41
CA ARG A 334 -7.30 0.93 0.38
C ARG A 334 -6.17 -0.08 0.61
N VAL A 335 -5.25 -0.24 -0.35
CA VAL A 335 -4.13 -1.19 -0.23
C VAL A 335 -3.23 -0.81 0.94
N TYR A 336 -2.91 0.48 1.06
CA TYR A 336 -2.09 0.99 2.15
C TYR A 336 -2.77 0.84 3.51
N GLU A 337 -4.05 1.26 3.61
CA GLU A 337 -4.83 1.11 4.84
C GLU A 337 -4.92 -0.35 5.29
N THR A 338 -5.22 -1.27 4.37
CA THR A 338 -5.30 -2.71 4.65
C THR A 338 -3.97 -3.29 5.09
N LYS A 339 -2.87 -2.90 4.43
CA LYS A 339 -1.52 -3.32 4.82
C LYS A 339 -1.19 -2.90 6.25
N LEU A 340 -1.57 -1.70 6.67
CA LEU A 340 -1.38 -1.26 8.06
C LEU A 340 -2.24 -2.08 9.01
N ARG A 341 -3.54 -2.24 8.73
CA ARG A 341 -4.44 -3.07 9.56
C ARG A 341 -3.93 -4.50 9.75
N VAL A 342 -3.45 -5.13 8.68
CA VAL A 342 -2.85 -6.48 8.71
C VAL A 342 -1.63 -6.53 9.63
N ARG A 343 -0.75 -5.53 9.56
CA ARG A 343 0.44 -5.43 10.42
C ARG A 343 0.07 -5.18 11.87
N ASP A 344 -0.88 -4.29 12.12
CA ASP A 344 -1.30 -3.92 13.46
C ASP A 344 -1.99 -5.10 14.16
N ALA A 345 -2.95 -5.75 13.49
CA ALA A 345 -3.63 -6.92 14.02
C ALA A 345 -2.66 -8.07 14.35
N PHE A 346 -1.65 -8.29 13.50
CA PHE A 346 -0.63 -9.30 13.78
C PHE A 346 0.23 -8.92 14.99
N ASN A 347 0.70 -7.67 15.06
CA ASN A 347 1.62 -7.20 16.09
C ASN A 347 0.96 -6.88 17.44
N GLU A 348 -0.36 -6.70 17.49
CA GLU A 348 -1.12 -6.49 18.73
C GLU A 348 -0.95 -7.67 19.69
N SER A 349 -0.85 -8.88 19.15
CA SER A 349 -0.58 -10.11 19.92
C SER A 349 0.88 -10.28 20.37
N LEU A 350 1.80 -9.41 19.92
CA LEU A 350 3.24 -9.60 20.10
C LEU A 350 3.85 -8.62 21.11
N PRO A 351 4.80 -9.09 21.95
CA PRO A 351 5.65 -8.22 22.74
C PRO A 351 6.39 -7.21 21.85
N ALA A 352 6.59 -5.98 22.34
CA ALA A 352 7.19 -4.89 21.56
C ALA A 352 8.52 -5.28 20.87
N LYS A 353 9.37 -6.06 21.57
CA LYS A 353 10.68 -6.54 21.06
C LYS A 353 10.59 -7.54 19.91
N ASP A 354 9.44 -8.19 19.73
CA ASP A 354 9.21 -9.25 18.73
C ASP A 354 8.31 -8.76 17.59
N ARG A 355 7.83 -7.51 17.64
CA ARG A 355 7.03 -6.91 16.59
C ARG A 355 7.83 -6.81 15.30
N CYS A 356 7.15 -7.03 14.18
CA CYS A 356 7.79 -7.19 12.88
C CYS A 356 6.91 -6.69 11.74
N ASN A 357 7.53 -6.58 10.57
CA ASN A 357 6.79 -6.41 9.34
C ASN A 357 6.35 -7.79 8.82
N CYS A 358 5.11 -8.20 9.07
CA CYS A 358 4.57 -9.52 8.72
C CYS A 358 4.02 -9.63 7.28
N ALA A 359 3.74 -8.51 6.62
CA ALA A 359 3.14 -8.47 5.29
C ALA A 359 3.62 -7.27 4.46
N HIS A 360 3.78 -7.47 3.16
CA HIS A 360 4.04 -6.42 2.16
C HIS A 360 2.91 -6.41 1.11
N SER A 361 2.73 -5.32 0.39
CA SER A 361 1.76 -5.22 -0.70
C SER A 361 2.42 -4.62 -1.94
N SER A 362 1.95 -4.96 -3.13
CA SER A 362 2.16 -4.10 -4.30
C SER A 362 1.62 -2.70 -4.03
N ASP A 363 2.21 -1.68 -4.65
CA ASP A 363 1.74 -0.30 -4.51
C ASP A 363 0.83 0.13 -5.68
N ASN A 364 0.91 -0.55 -6.83
CA ASN A 364 0.03 -0.32 -7.98
C ASN A 364 -0.19 -1.59 -8.81
N ALA A 365 -1.03 -1.47 -9.83
CA ALA A 365 -1.33 -2.53 -10.79
C ALA A 365 -0.09 -3.11 -11.50
N TRP A 366 0.91 -2.28 -11.87
CA TRP A 366 2.16 -2.78 -12.47
C TRP A 366 2.93 -3.66 -11.49
N HIS A 367 3.14 -3.19 -10.26
CA HIS A 367 3.82 -3.97 -9.23
C HIS A 367 3.05 -5.26 -8.91
N ALA A 368 1.71 -5.24 -8.95
CA ALA A 368 0.92 -6.44 -8.75
C ALA A 368 1.22 -7.49 -9.84
N VAL A 369 1.30 -7.08 -11.11
CA VAL A 369 1.64 -7.97 -12.24
C VAL A 369 3.09 -8.46 -12.15
N GLU A 370 4.04 -7.60 -11.81
CA GLU A 370 5.44 -8.02 -11.59
C GLU A 370 5.56 -9.05 -10.46
N TYR A 371 4.85 -8.83 -9.35
CA TYR A 371 4.89 -9.73 -8.20
C TYR A 371 4.24 -11.07 -8.58
N LEU A 372 3.16 -11.06 -9.37
CA LEU A 372 2.55 -12.28 -9.92
C LEU A 372 3.51 -13.05 -10.83
N ALA A 373 4.23 -12.37 -11.73
CA ALA A 373 5.20 -13.02 -12.62
C ALA A 373 6.33 -13.74 -11.87
N VAL A 374 6.63 -13.29 -10.65
CA VAL A 374 7.59 -13.95 -9.78
C VAL A 374 6.96 -15.05 -8.93
N ALA A 375 5.82 -14.79 -8.30
CA ALA A 375 5.23 -15.64 -7.27
C ALA A 375 4.29 -16.73 -7.82
N ALA A 376 3.61 -16.46 -8.94
CA ALA A 376 2.62 -17.35 -9.54
C ALA A 376 2.47 -17.08 -11.06
N PRO A 377 3.55 -17.23 -11.87
CA PRO A 377 3.50 -16.93 -13.31
C PRO A 377 2.41 -17.71 -14.05
N GLU A 378 2.19 -18.97 -13.67
CA GLU A 378 1.16 -19.86 -14.22
C GLU A 378 -0.27 -19.38 -13.96
N ALA A 379 -0.47 -18.56 -12.93
CA ALA A 379 -1.78 -18.06 -12.53
C ALA A 379 -2.18 -16.76 -13.25
N ILE A 380 -1.27 -16.09 -13.97
CA ILE A 380 -1.52 -14.77 -14.57
C ILE A 380 -2.71 -14.81 -15.52
N GLU A 381 -2.74 -15.74 -16.46
CA GLU A 381 -3.79 -15.80 -17.47
C GLU A 381 -5.17 -16.14 -16.88
N PRO A 382 -5.31 -17.17 -16.01
CA PRO A 382 -6.56 -17.41 -15.28
C PRO A 382 -7.01 -16.21 -14.43
N LEU A 383 -6.08 -15.53 -13.76
CA LEU A 383 -6.37 -14.36 -12.93
C LEU A 383 -6.82 -13.17 -13.76
N ARG A 384 -6.21 -12.95 -14.94
CA ARG A 384 -6.65 -11.92 -15.91
C ARG A 384 -8.09 -12.14 -16.30
N GLN A 385 -8.42 -13.34 -16.78
CA GLN A 385 -9.78 -13.68 -17.21
C GLN A 385 -10.80 -13.48 -16.09
N ARG A 386 -10.44 -13.91 -14.87
CA ARG A 386 -11.30 -13.73 -13.70
C ARG A 386 -11.47 -12.25 -13.31
N ALA A 387 -10.39 -11.46 -13.31
CA ALA A 387 -10.45 -10.03 -12.99
C ALA A 387 -11.30 -9.25 -14.01
N GLU A 388 -11.16 -9.55 -15.30
CA GLU A 388 -11.97 -8.97 -16.36
C GLU A 388 -13.44 -9.37 -16.25
N ALA A 389 -13.73 -10.64 -15.97
CA ALA A 389 -15.10 -11.13 -15.74
C ALA A 389 -15.75 -10.39 -14.56
N ARG A 390 -15.05 -10.31 -13.42
CA ARG A 390 -15.54 -9.61 -12.22
C ARG A 390 -15.75 -8.12 -12.44
N THR A 391 -14.84 -7.47 -13.15
CA THR A 391 -14.98 -6.05 -13.51
C THR A 391 -16.20 -5.81 -14.40
N ARG A 392 -16.46 -6.72 -15.35
CA ARG A 392 -17.62 -6.66 -16.23
C ARG A 392 -18.93 -6.88 -15.48
N GLU A 393 -18.98 -7.87 -14.59
CA GLU A 393 -20.14 -8.15 -13.73
C GLU A 393 -20.47 -6.96 -12.83
N PHE A 394 -19.46 -6.23 -12.36
CA PHE A 394 -19.62 -5.10 -11.44
C PHE A 394 -19.79 -3.73 -12.14
N ARG A 395 -20.03 -3.74 -13.46
CA ARG A 395 -20.30 -2.52 -14.23
C ARG A 395 -21.69 -1.99 -13.91
N VAL A 396 -21.80 -0.68 -13.68
CA VAL A 396 -23.12 -0.03 -13.57
C VAL A 396 -23.80 -0.05 -14.94
N PRO A 397 -25.07 -0.47 -15.00
CA PRO A 397 -25.80 -0.67 -16.26
C PRO A 397 -26.21 0.63 -16.96
N TYR A 398 -26.10 1.78 -16.29
CA TYR A 398 -26.48 3.10 -16.82
C TYR A 398 -25.28 4.05 -16.88
N PRO A 399 -25.35 5.11 -17.70
CA PRO A 399 -24.38 6.21 -17.66
C PRO A 399 -24.31 6.81 -16.25
N VAL A 400 -23.11 6.85 -15.69
CA VAL A 400 -22.85 7.46 -14.38
C VAL A 400 -22.77 8.97 -14.55
N VAL A 401 -23.61 9.69 -13.82
CA VAL A 401 -23.62 11.16 -13.76
C VAL A 401 -22.68 11.64 -12.65
N GLU A 402 -22.72 10.98 -11.49
CA GLU A 402 -21.94 11.35 -10.31
C GLU A 402 -21.69 10.09 -9.48
N GLU A 403 -20.45 9.84 -9.07
CA GLU A 403 -20.17 8.78 -8.11
C GLU A 403 -20.34 9.29 -6.68
N LEU A 404 -21.19 8.64 -5.87
CA LEU A 404 -21.37 9.06 -4.49
C LEU A 404 -20.22 8.56 -3.60
N PRO A 405 -19.79 9.36 -2.61
CA PRO A 405 -18.74 8.95 -1.67
C PRO A 405 -19.22 7.81 -0.78
N GLY A 406 -18.29 6.97 -0.31
CA GLY A 406 -18.62 5.89 0.63
C GLY A 406 -17.46 4.92 0.87
N GLU A 407 -17.63 4.02 1.84
CA GLU A 407 -16.61 3.01 2.15
C GLU A 407 -16.39 2.03 0.99
N ARG A 408 -17.40 1.85 0.13
CA ARG A 408 -17.37 1.02 -1.11
C ARG A 408 -16.80 -0.38 -0.91
N ARG A 409 -17.07 -1.03 0.23
CA ARG A 409 -16.53 -2.38 0.52
C ARG A 409 -17.35 -3.50 -0.10
N ARG A 410 -18.69 -3.36 -0.10
CA ARG A 410 -19.65 -4.36 -0.59
C ARG A 410 -20.40 -3.90 -1.83
N ALA A 411 -20.72 -2.62 -1.89
CA ALA A 411 -21.44 -2.01 -2.99
C ALA A 411 -20.85 -0.64 -3.32
N ARG A 412 -21.06 -0.19 -4.55
CA ARG A 412 -20.90 1.21 -4.96
C ARG A 412 -22.27 1.84 -5.18
N VAL A 413 -22.37 3.13 -4.94
CA VAL A 413 -23.60 3.90 -5.10
C VAL A 413 -23.28 5.05 -6.04
N ASP A 414 -24.02 5.14 -7.13
CA ASP A 414 -23.80 6.11 -8.20
C ASP A 414 -25.13 6.80 -8.53
N VAL A 415 -25.08 8.10 -8.80
CA VAL A 415 -26.17 8.79 -9.49
C VAL A 415 -26.03 8.50 -10.97
N VAL A 416 -27.11 8.02 -11.57
CA VAL A 416 -27.14 7.59 -12.97
C VAL A 416 -28.21 8.34 -13.75
N ASP A 417 -28.01 8.40 -15.07
CA ASP A 417 -29.08 8.75 -16.01
C ASP A 417 -29.92 7.50 -16.27
N TYR A 418 -31.07 7.44 -15.60
CA TYR A 418 -32.07 6.40 -15.78
C TYR A 418 -33.19 6.92 -16.67
N LYS A 419 -33.13 6.56 -17.97
CA LYS A 419 -34.17 6.89 -18.96
C LYS A 419 -34.47 8.41 -19.04
N GLY A 420 -33.45 9.26 -18.97
CA GLY A 420 -33.56 10.71 -19.04
C GLY A 420 -33.85 11.39 -17.70
N GLN A 421 -33.81 10.65 -16.58
CA GLN A 421 -34.04 11.16 -15.23
C GLN A 421 -32.91 10.77 -14.29
N ARG A 422 -32.62 11.61 -13.29
CA ARG A 422 -31.63 11.28 -12.25
C ARG A 422 -32.19 10.20 -11.33
N ALA A 423 -31.44 9.11 -11.19
CA ALA A 423 -31.73 8.04 -10.24
C ALA A 423 -30.47 7.63 -9.48
N VAL A 424 -30.61 6.87 -8.40
CA VAL A 424 -29.50 6.26 -7.68
C VAL A 424 -29.44 4.78 -8.01
N CYS A 425 -28.30 4.32 -8.52
CA CYS A 425 -27.99 2.92 -8.75
C CYS A 425 -27.04 2.43 -7.65
N LYS A 426 -27.42 1.37 -6.92
CA LYS A 426 -26.54 0.69 -5.97
C LYS A 426 -26.15 -0.66 -6.55
N THR A 427 -24.86 -0.82 -6.89
CA THR A 427 -24.31 -2.04 -7.49
C THR A 427 -23.48 -2.79 -6.45
N PHE A 428 -23.80 -4.05 -6.23
CA PHE A 428 -23.18 -4.95 -5.27
C PHE A 428 -22.10 -5.80 -5.93
N ARG A 429 -21.03 -6.04 -5.18
CA ARG A 429 -19.93 -6.90 -5.58
C ARG A 429 -20.36 -8.37 -5.50
N PRO A 430 -19.75 -9.26 -6.28
CA PRO A 430 -19.88 -10.69 -6.08
C PRO A 430 -19.57 -11.09 -4.62
N GLY A 431 -20.37 -11.96 -4.03
CA GLY A 431 -20.31 -12.34 -2.61
C GLY A 431 -21.11 -11.43 -1.67
N ALA A 432 -21.67 -10.32 -2.17
CA ALA A 432 -22.53 -9.42 -1.38
C ALA A 432 -24.03 -9.61 -1.65
N GLU A 433 -24.44 -10.71 -2.28
CA GLU A 433 -25.81 -10.99 -2.72
C GLU A 433 -26.80 -10.97 -1.55
N ARG A 434 -26.37 -11.44 -0.37
CA ARG A 434 -27.19 -11.41 0.85
C ARG A 434 -27.56 -9.99 1.29
N PHE A 435 -26.71 -9.00 1.05
CA PHE A 435 -26.95 -7.61 1.40
C PHE A 435 -27.91 -6.96 0.39
N LEU A 436 -27.75 -7.28 -0.90
CA LEU A 436 -28.72 -6.92 -1.94
C LEU A 436 -30.10 -7.50 -1.62
N ALA A 437 -30.18 -8.78 -1.24
CA ALA A 437 -31.45 -9.43 -0.89
C ALA A 437 -32.17 -8.70 0.26
N ARG A 438 -31.43 -8.22 1.27
CA ARG A 438 -31.98 -7.44 2.39
C ARG A 438 -32.52 -6.08 1.96
N GLU A 439 -31.79 -5.40 1.07
CA GLU A 439 -32.24 -4.14 0.47
C GLU A 439 -33.52 -4.34 -0.34
N LEU A 440 -33.56 -5.38 -1.17
CA LEU A 440 -34.75 -5.70 -1.96
C LEU A 440 -35.95 -6.07 -1.09
N ILE A 441 -35.76 -6.69 0.08
CA ILE A 441 -36.86 -6.88 1.05
C ILE A 441 -37.45 -5.53 1.46
N ALA A 442 -36.62 -4.53 1.80
CA ALA A 442 -37.13 -3.20 2.16
C ALA A 442 -37.88 -2.56 0.98
N LEU A 443 -37.25 -2.55 -0.19
CA LEU A 443 -37.73 -1.83 -1.38
C LEU A 443 -38.97 -2.49 -2.02
N GLU A 444 -39.04 -3.83 -2.05
CA GLU A 444 -40.15 -4.55 -2.68
C GLU A 444 -41.30 -4.85 -1.72
N LYS A 445 -41.02 -5.13 -0.44
CA LYS A 445 -42.05 -5.59 0.52
C LYS A 445 -42.50 -4.54 1.50
N LEU A 446 -41.61 -3.64 1.93
CA LEU A 446 -41.91 -2.72 3.03
C LEU A 446 -42.22 -1.29 2.53
N ALA A 447 -41.78 -0.94 1.32
CA ALA A 447 -41.95 0.40 0.77
C ALA A 447 -43.40 0.80 0.48
N SER A 448 -44.31 -0.15 0.26
CA SER A 448 -45.74 0.13 0.05
C SER A 448 -46.40 0.73 1.29
N ASP A 449 -46.00 0.27 2.48
CA ASP A 449 -46.59 0.63 3.77
C ASP A 449 -45.76 1.68 4.51
N ASN A 450 -44.60 2.02 3.97
CA ASN A 450 -43.66 2.95 4.58
C ASN A 450 -43.13 3.96 3.56
N PRO A 451 -43.73 5.16 3.48
CA PRO A 451 -43.33 6.19 2.52
C PRO A 451 -41.91 6.73 2.75
N ALA A 452 -41.31 6.43 3.91
CA ALA A 452 -39.92 6.77 4.17
C ALA A 452 -38.93 5.82 3.48
N ILE A 453 -39.37 4.69 2.95
CA ILE A 453 -38.53 3.78 2.16
C ILE A 453 -38.60 4.21 0.69
N PRO A 454 -37.46 4.35 -0.01
CA PRO A 454 -37.43 4.61 -1.45
C PRO A 454 -38.26 3.61 -2.26
N GLN A 455 -38.89 4.09 -3.33
CA GLN A 455 -39.57 3.21 -4.28
C GLN A 455 -38.54 2.55 -5.21
N LEU A 456 -38.71 1.26 -5.46
CA LEU A 456 -37.86 0.54 -6.43
C LEU A 456 -38.26 0.93 -7.86
N LEU A 457 -37.31 1.41 -8.66
CA LEU A 457 -37.51 1.65 -10.10
C LEU A 457 -37.15 0.41 -10.93
N GLU A 458 -36.03 -0.23 -10.60
CA GLU A 458 -35.53 -1.40 -11.33
C GLU A 458 -34.60 -2.23 -10.45
N ARG A 459 -34.49 -3.53 -10.72
CA ARG A 459 -33.44 -4.39 -10.15
C ARG A 459 -32.83 -5.29 -11.21
N GLY A 460 -31.55 -5.59 -11.02
CA GLY A 460 -30.82 -6.63 -11.74
C GLY A 460 -30.37 -7.76 -10.84
N SER A 461 -29.43 -8.57 -11.32
CA SER A 461 -28.83 -9.68 -10.56
C SER A 461 -27.94 -9.19 -9.41
N ASN A 462 -27.30 -8.03 -9.55
CA ASN A 462 -26.37 -7.47 -8.57
C ASN A 462 -26.57 -5.98 -8.31
N TYR A 463 -27.67 -5.37 -8.76
CA TYR A 463 -27.93 -3.96 -8.53
C TYR A 463 -29.42 -3.67 -8.34
N PHE A 464 -29.71 -2.48 -7.81
CA PHE A 464 -31.03 -1.88 -7.87
C PHE A 464 -30.95 -0.39 -8.20
N VAL A 465 -32.07 0.17 -8.66
CA VAL A 465 -32.25 1.59 -8.98
C VAL A 465 -33.43 2.14 -8.20
N VAL A 466 -33.25 3.31 -7.57
CA VAL A 466 -34.28 4.08 -6.87
C VAL A 466 -34.27 5.54 -7.33
N PRO A 467 -35.33 6.34 -7.11
CA PRO A 467 -35.31 7.76 -7.43
C PRO A 467 -34.17 8.49 -6.73
N TYR A 468 -33.64 9.53 -7.38
CA TYR A 468 -32.72 10.44 -6.72
C TYR A 468 -33.48 11.37 -5.76
N TYR A 469 -33.07 11.37 -4.49
CA TYR A 469 -33.62 12.24 -3.47
C TYR A 469 -32.59 13.29 -3.07
N ARG A 470 -32.96 14.57 -3.21
CA ARG A 470 -32.13 15.68 -2.76
C ARG A 470 -32.27 15.85 -1.26
N ASP A 471 -31.17 15.70 -0.54
CA ASP A 471 -31.13 15.98 0.89
C ASP A 471 -31.07 17.49 1.15
N THR A 472 -32.02 18.01 1.92
CA THR A 472 -32.11 19.41 2.32
C THR A 472 -31.43 19.67 3.66
N LEU A 473 -30.99 18.62 4.37
CA LEU A 473 -30.33 18.76 5.67
C LEU A 473 -28.83 19.10 5.51
N PRO A 474 -28.33 20.17 6.17
CA PRO A 474 -26.89 20.45 6.19
C PRO A 474 -26.10 19.35 6.89
N ARG A 475 -25.08 18.83 6.21
CA ARG A 475 -24.20 17.75 6.70
C ARG A 475 -22.74 18.17 6.78
N THR A 476 -22.02 17.55 7.70
CA THR A 476 -20.55 17.56 7.72
C THR A 476 -19.99 16.72 6.57
N ASP A 477 -18.70 16.81 6.29
CA ASP A 477 -18.03 15.98 5.28
C ASP A 477 -18.14 14.47 5.57
N ALA A 478 -18.33 14.11 6.85
CA ALA A 478 -18.57 12.74 7.29
C ALA A 478 -20.02 12.26 7.07
N GLY A 479 -20.90 13.11 6.54
CA GLY A 479 -22.33 12.81 6.34
C GLY A 479 -23.20 12.98 7.59
N GLU A 480 -22.64 13.48 8.70
CA GLU A 480 -23.39 13.69 9.94
C GLU A 480 -24.18 15.01 9.92
N PRO A 481 -25.38 15.08 10.52
CA PRO A 481 -26.11 16.34 10.72
C PRO A 481 -25.26 17.39 11.43
N GLN A 482 -25.16 18.60 10.87
CA GLN A 482 -24.38 19.69 11.48
C GLN A 482 -25.00 20.22 12.79
N ASP A 483 -26.33 20.23 12.88
CA ASP A 483 -27.09 20.56 14.08
C ASP A 483 -28.06 19.41 14.42
N VAL A 484 -28.80 19.55 15.52
CA VAL A 484 -29.82 18.58 15.89
C VAL A 484 -30.99 18.56 14.89
N LEU A 485 -31.40 17.35 14.51
CA LEU A 485 -32.46 17.07 13.54
C LEU A 485 -33.78 17.76 13.90
N PRO A 486 -34.55 18.34 12.97
CA PRO A 486 -35.87 18.89 13.27
C PRO A 486 -36.78 17.89 14.01
N LEU A 487 -37.72 18.38 14.83
CA LEU A 487 -38.45 17.50 15.76
C LEU A 487 -39.35 16.52 15.00
N GLU A 488 -39.96 17.01 13.94
CA GLU A 488 -40.72 16.26 12.94
C GLU A 488 -39.88 15.15 12.29
N VAL A 489 -38.62 15.43 11.93
CA VAL A 489 -37.67 14.44 11.40
C VAL A 489 -37.35 13.39 12.47
N ALA A 490 -37.08 13.81 13.70
CA ALA A 490 -36.79 12.89 14.81
C ALA A 490 -37.98 11.95 15.11
N ARG A 491 -39.21 12.46 15.03
CA ARG A 491 -40.42 11.64 15.17
C ARG A 491 -40.60 10.68 14.00
N ALA A 492 -40.44 11.16 12.77
CA ALA A 492 -40.52 10.31 11.58
C ALA A 492 -39.49 9.17 11.62
N VAL A 493 -38.27 9.43 12.10
CA VAL A 493 -37.23 8.41 12.31
C VAL A 493 -37.70 7.30 13.25
N VAL A 494 -38.34 7.66 14.37
CA VAL A 494 -38.88 6.69 15.35
C VAL A 494 -40.08 5.93 14.76
N ASP A 495 -40.92 6.62 13.99
CA ASP A 495 -42.07 6.01 13.32
C ASP A 495 -41.63 4.96 12.29
N VAL A 496 -40.51 5.16 11.60
CA VAL A 496 -39.92 4.13 10.72
C VAL A 496 -39.54 2.89 11.52
N VAL A 497 -38.84 3.05 12.66
CA VAL A 497 -38.48 1.92 13.53
C VAL A 497 -39.73 1.21 14.03
N ARG A 498 -40.79 1.95 14.39
CA ARG A 498 -42.05 1.36 14.84
C ARG A 498 -42.68 0.50 13.76
N ARG A 499 -42.78 1.01 12.52
CA ARG A 499 -43.33 0.26 11.39
C ARG A 499 -42.53 -1.00 11.08
N LEU A 500 -41.20 -0.91 11.06
CA LEU A 500 -40.33 -2.09 10.88
C LEU A 500 -40.56 -3.12 11.99
N TRP A 501 -40.61 -2.68 13.25
CA TRP A 501 -40.87 -3.55 14.38
C TRP A 501 -42.25 -4.22 14.28
N GLU A 502 -43.30 -3.47 13.97
CA GLU A 502 -44.66 -3.98 13.75
C GLU A 502 -44.67 -5.08 12.67
N GLN A 503 -44.00 -4.83 11.55
CA GLN A 503 -43.84 -5.76 10.42
C GLN A 503 -42.87 -6.94 10.69
N GLY A 504 -42.23 -6.99 11.87
CA GLY A 504 -41.38 -8.11 12.27
C GLY A 504 -39.93 -8.02 11.80
N TYR A 505 -39.46 -6.82 11.46
CA TYR A 505 -38.10 -6.55 11.01
C TYR A 505 -37.34 -5.62 11.96
N THR A 506 -36.01 -5.67 11.85
CA THR A 506 -35.08 -4.77 12.52
C THR A 506 -33.96 -4.34 11.58
N LEU A 507 -33.58 -3.07 11.64
CA LEU A 507 -32.45 -2.48 10.93
C LEU A 507 -31.30 -2.26 11.90
N THR A 508 -30.48 -3.29 12.10
CA THR A 508 -29.45 -3.32 13.15
C THR A 508 -28.35 -2.25 13.02
N ARG A 509 -28.26 -1.59 11.85
CA ARG A 509 -27.37 -0.45 11.59
C ARG A 509 -28.16 0.81 11.18
N TYR A 510 -29.12 1.22 11.98
CA TYR A 510 -29.89 2.44 11.70
C TYR A 510 -29.18 3.70 12.24
N HIS A 511 -28.63 4.53 11.34
CA HIS A 511 -27.82 5.70 11.69
C HIS A 511 -28.44 7.01 11.16
N PRO A 512 -28.24 8.17 11.85
CA PRO A 512 -28.64 9.50 11.34
C PRO A 512 -28.12 9.88 9.95
N ARG A 513 -27.06 9.23 9.48
CA ARG A 513 -26.44 9.50 8.17
C ARG A 513 -27.19 8.80 7.02
N ASP A 514 -27.98 7.79 7.36
CA ASP A 514 -28.75 6.98 6.43
C ASP A 514 -30.18 7.53 6.26
N VAL A 515 -30.47 8.73 6.78
CA VAL A 515 -31.78 9.38 6.69
C VAL A 515 -31.63 10.70 5.94
N LEU A 516 -32.16 10.78 4.73
CA LEU A 516 -32.25 12.00 3.93
C LEU A 516 -33.51 12.79 4.30
N VAL A 517 -33.41 14.11 4.36
CA VAL A 517 -34.57 14.99 4.52
C VAL A 517 -34.90 15.57 3.15
N THR A 518 -36.11 15.34 2.67
CA THR A 518 -36.57 15.76 1.34
C THR A 518 -37.80 16.65 1.46
N GLU A 519 -38.23 17.24 0.35
CA GLU A 519 -39.46 18.05 0.30
C GLU A 519 -40.71 17.23 0.68
N ASP A 520 -40.72 15.92 0.39
CA ASP A 520 -41.82 15.00 0.67
C ASP A 520 -41.71 14.29 2.04
N GLY A 521 -40.80 14.75 2.90
CA GLY A 521 -40.49 14.12 4.19
C GLY A 521 -39.17 13.36 4.18
N ILE A 522 -39.01 12.38 5.07
CA ILE A 522 -37.74 11.66 5.20
C ILE A 522 -37.64 10.49 4.22
N LYS A 523 -36.40 10.15 3.81
CA LYS A 523 -36.08 8.90 3.11
C LYS A 523 -34.97 8.18 3.85
N VAL A 524 -35.24 6.96 4.30
CA VAL A 524 -34.23 6.07 4.89
C VAL A 524 -33.58 5.28 3.77
N VAL A 525 -32.25 5.25 3.74
CA VAL A 525 -31.43 4.52 2.78
C VAL A 525 -30.57 3.50 3.51
N ASP A 526 -29.90 2.61 2.78
CA ASP A 526 -28.97 1.58 3.32
C ASP A 526 -29.64 0.52 4.22
N PHE A 527 -30.46 -0.34 3.62
CA PHE A 527 -31.09 -1.50 4.31
C PHE A 527 -30.23 -2.77 4.26
N GLU A 528 -28.94 -2.68 3.98
CA GLU A 528 -28.00 -3.82 3.91
C GLU A 528 -28.02 -4.72 5.17
N PHE A 529 -28.40 -4.14 6.31
CA PHE A 529 -28.44 -4.79 7.62
C PHE A 529 -29.87 -5.01 8.16
N LEU A 530 -30.87 -4.93 7.27
CA LEU A 530 -32.25 -5.32 7.60
C LEU A 530 -32.32 -6.83 7.86
N GLN A 531 -32.98 -7.22 8.93
CA GLN A 531 -33.17 -8.61 9.32
C GLN A 531 -34.60 -8.83 9.83
N ALA A 532 -35.17 -10.00 9.57
CA ALA A 532 -36.37 -10.43 10.27
C ALA A 532 -36.02 -10.85 11.71
N TYR A 533 -36.92 -10.63 12.66
CA TYR A 533 -36.68 -11.01 14.06
C TYR A 533 -36.60 -12.53 14.27
N ASN A 534 -37.16 -13.35 13.37
CA ASN A 534 -37.11 -14.82 13.41
C ASN A 534 -37.43 -15.42 14.79
N GLY A 535 -38.51 -14.97 15.43
CA GLY A 535 -38.93 -15.41 16.77
C GLY A 535 -38.32 -14.63 17.94
N ASN A 536 -37.33 -13.78 17.70
CA ASN A 536 -36.69 -12.93 18.71
C ASN A 536 -37.28 -11.51 18.79
N LYS A 537 -38.51 -11.32 18.31
CA LYS A 537 -39.16 -10.00 18.30
C LYS A 537 -39.40 -9.56 19.75
N PRO A 538 -38.91 -8.39 20.17
CA PRO A 538 -39.19 -7.86 21.51
C PRO A 538 -40.70 -7.68 21.70
N GLY A 539 -41.21 -8.02 22.88
CA GLY A 539 -42.64 -7.88 23.21
C GLY A 539 -43.11 -6.42 23.27
N SER A 540 -42.19 -5.46 23.37
CA SER A 540 -42.48 -4.02 23.39
C SER A 540 -41.64 -3.30 22.33
N PHE A 541 -42.24 -2.33 21.66
CA PHE A 541 -41.55 -1.42 20.74
C PHE A 541 -40.37 -0.69 21.41
N ARG A 542 -40.47 -0.37 22.72
CA ARG A 542 -39.40 0.31 23.47
C ARG A 542 -38.12 -0.53 23.58
N ASP A 543 -38.23 -1.82 23.33
CA ASP A 543 -37.14 -2.79 23.37
C ASP A 543 -36.66 -3.18 21.97
N ALA A 544 -37.11 -2.49 20.91
CA ALA A 544 -36.60 -2.66 19.56
C ALA A 544 -35.06 -2.51 19.55
N PHE A 545 -34.39 -3.34 18.74
CA PHE A 545 -32.93 -3.44 18.76
C PHE A 545 -32.25 -2.14 18.29
N GLU A 546 -32.89 -1.35 17.45
CA GLU A 546 -32.44 -0.02 17.01
C GLU A 546 -32.43 1.00 18.15
N LEU A 547 -33.27 0.79 19.17
CA LEU A 547 -33.40 1.70 20.31
C LEU A 547 -32.51 1.25 21.48
N ARG A 548 -32.49 -0.04 21.80
CA ARG A 548 -31.80 -0.60 22.97
C ARG A 548 -30.48 -1.32 22.67
N GLY A 549 -30.22 -1.61 21.40
CA GLY A 549 -29.18 -2.55 20.96
C GLY A 549 -29.69 -4.00 20.93
N ALA A 550 -29.11 -4.81 20.05
CA ALA A 550 -29.40 -6.25 20.01
C ALA A 550 -28.88 -6.96 21.27
N ARG A 551 -29.61 -7.97 21.74
CA ARG A 551 -29.21 -8.80 22.89
C ARG A 551 -28.03 -9.72 22.51
N PRO A 552 -27.15 -10.09 23.45
CA PRO A 552 -26.13 -11.10 23.21
C PRO A 552 -26.75 -12.41 22.70
N GLY A 553 -26.17 -13.00 21.65
CA GLY A 553 -26.64 -14.26 21.05
C GLY A 553 -27.63 -14.11 19.89
N VAL A 554 -28.09 -12.89 19.58
CA VAL A 554 -28.76 -12.63 18.30
C VAL A 554 -27.68 -12.58 17.22
N GLU A 555 -27.77 -13.44 16.19
CA GLU A 555 -26.94 -13.39 14.97
C GLU A 555 -27.28 -12.13 14.14
N ALA A 556 -26.99 -10.96 14.69
CA ALA A 556 -26.94 -9.74 13.92
C ALA A 556 -25.58 -9.72 13.22
N ASP A 557 -25.56 -9.51 11.89
CA ASP A 557 -24.36 -9.16 11.12
C ASP A 557 -23.86 -7.77 11.57
N THR A 558 -23.49 -7.66 12.84
CA THR A 558 -22.91 -6.47 13.44
C THR A 558 -21.44 -6.52 13.10
N LEU A 559 -20.96 -5.55 12.33
CA LEU A 559 -19.57 -5.42 11.90
C LEU A 559 -18.62 -5.22 13.11
N GLY A 560 -18.38 -6.26 13.90
CA GLY A 560 -17.41 -6.29 15.01
C GLY A 560 -17.62 -5.24 16.09
N ARG A 561 -18.82 -4.65 16.19
CA ARG A 561 -19.14 -3.62 17.18
C ARG A 561 -19.66 -4.29 18.45
N ALA A 562 -18.98 -4.06 19.56
CA ALA A 562 -19.39 -4.57 20.87
C ALA A 562 -20.88 -4.24 21.14
N SER A 563 -21.59 -5.20 21.75
CA SER A 563 -22.94 -5.01 22.28
C SER A 563 -23.05 -3.68 23.03
N GLY A 564 -23.89 -2.76 22.54
CA GLY A 564 -24.10 -1.43 23.14
C GLY A 564 -23.71 -0.24 22.26
N SER A 565 -22.89 -0.42 21.22
CA SER A 565 -22.46 0.67 20.31
C SER A 565 -23.47 1.07 19.22
N GLY A 566 -24.68 0.50 19.29
CA GLY A 566 -25.81 0.77 18.38
C GLY A 566 -27.07 1.28 19.06
N SER A 567 -27.02 1.62 20.36
CA SER A 567 -28.20 2.10 21.09
C SER A 567 -28.57 3.53 20.71
N TYR A 568 -29.82 3.90 20.98
CA TYR A 568 -30.34 5.26 20.77
C TYR A 568 -29.46 6.33 21.43
N ASP A 569 -28.99 6.10 22.65
CA ASP A 569 -28.19 7.09 23.38
C ASP A 569 -26.83 7.38 22.74
N VAL A 570 -26.25 6.40 22.04
CA VAL A 570 -24.95 6.53 21.37
C VAL A 570 -25.12 7.15 19.99
N LEU A 571 -26.08 6.67 19.20
CA LEU A 571 -26.22 7.06 17.80
C LEU A 571 -27.18 8.25 17.60
N TRP A 572 -28.35 8.19 18.21
CA TRP A 572 -29.47 9.08 17.89
C TRP A 572 -29.58 10.27 18.82
N ARG A 573 -29.31 10.11 20.13
CA ARG A 573 -29.39 11.21 21.10
C ARG A 573 -28.49 12.41 20.73
N PRO A 574 -27.25 12.24 20.24
CA PRO A 574 -26.44 13.37 19.79
C PRO A 574 -27.06 14.14 18.61
N ALA A 575 -27.73 13.43 17.70
CA ALA A 575 -28.40 14.00 16.55
C ALA A 575 -29.79 14.58 16.88
N ILE A 576 -30.51 14.06 17.88
CA ILE A 576 -31.89 14.49 18.21
C ILE A 576 -31.89 15.52 19.34
N GLY A 577 -31.03 15.35 20.35
CA GLY A 577 -30.96 16.20 21.54
C GLY A 577 -32.02 15.91 22.60
N LEU A 578 -32.61 14.71 22.59
CA LEU A 578 -33.58 14.23 23.58
C LEU A 578 -33.21 12.82 24.06
N SER A 579 -33.54 12.48 25.32
CA SER A 579 -33.57 11.07 25.74
C SER A 579 -34.68 10.33 25.01
N LEU A 580 -34.58 9.00 24.91
CA LEU A 580 -35.60 8.18 24.26
C LEU A 580 -36.98 8.38 24.92
N GLU A 581 -37.03 8.38 26.26
CA GLU A 581 -38.25 8.63 27.03
C GLU A 581 -38.86 10.00 26.69
N SER A 582 -38.05 11.06 26.68
CA SER A 582 -38.54 12.39 26.33
C SER A 582 -39.05 12.47 24.90
N LEU A 583 -38.42 11.75 23.96
CA LEU A 583 -38.85 11.71 22.56
C LEU A 583 -40.19 10.97 22.38
N LEU A 584 -40.42 9.90 23.15
CA LEU A 584 -41.62 9.08 23.07
C LEU A 584 -42.80 9.66 23.85
N ASP A 585 -42.55 10.24 25.03
CA ASP A 585 -43.59 10.46 26.04
C ASP A 585 -43.89 11.94 26.31
N ASP A 586 -42.91 12.84 26.14
CA ASP A 586 -43.14 14.25 26.47
C ASP A 586 -44.04 14.95 25.43
N PRO A 587 -44.84 15.94 25.87
CA PRO A 587 -45.54 16.81 24.93
C PRO A 587 -44.58 17.68 24.11
N SER A 588 -44.99 18.07 22.91
CA SER A 588 -44.17 18.82 21.94
C SER A 588 -43.51 20.08 22.52
N TRP A 589 -44.18 20.80 23.42
CA TRP A 589 -43.63 22.02 24.03
C TRP A 589 -42.44 21.72 24.96
N LEU A 590 -42.52 20.63 25.74
CA LEU A 590 -41.46 20.20 26.65
C LEU A 590 -40.27 19.64 25.87
N GLN A 591 -40.54 18.90 24.78
CA GLN A 591 -39.52 18.45 23.85
C GLN A 591 -38.75 19.64 23.26
N ARG A 592 -39.44 20.69 22.81
CA ARG A 592 -38.80 21.92 22.30
C ARG A 592 -37.93 22.60 23.36
N LEU A 593 -38.42 22.71 24.60
CA LEU A 593 -37.68 23.29 25.73
C LEU A 593 -36.39 22.50 26.02
N LYS A 594 -36.52 21.17 26.21
CA LYS A 594 -35.37 20.27 26.47
C LYS A 594 -34.33 20.35 25.36
N ARG A 595 -34.76 20.42 24.09
CA ARG A 595 -33.87 20.56 22.95
C ARG A 595 -33.19 21.93 22.87
N ALA A 596 -33.88 23.01 23.24
CA ALA A 596 -33.26 24.33 23.35
C ALA A 596 -32.13 24.32 24.40
N GLY A 597 -32.39 23.72 25.57
CA GLY A 597 -31.38 23.49 26.59
C GLY A 597 -30.20 22.65 26.09
N TYR A 598 -30.48 21.55 25.37
CA TYR A 598 -29.44 20.70 24.78
C TYR A 598 -28.57 21.46 23.75
N ARG A 599 -29.17 22.27 22.87
CA ARG A 599 -28.44 23.10 21.90
C ARG A 599 -27.55 24.12 22.60
N ALA A 600 -28.07 24.78 23.65
CA ALA A 600 -27.29 25.73 24.45
C ALA A 600 -26.09 25.06 25.11
N TRP A 601 -26.29 23.89 25.71
CA TRP A 601 -25.21 23.08 26.29
C TRP A 601 -24.18 22.66 25.25
N ARG A 602 -24.61 22.14 24.08
CA ARG A 602 -23.70 21.71 23.00
C ARG A 602 -22.85 22.86 22.47
N ARG A 603 -23.44 24.05 22.32
CA ARG A 603 -22.71 25.28 21.95
C ARG A 603 -21.72 25.69 23.02
N GLY A 604 -22.12 25.68 24.30
CA GLY A 604 -21.22 25.99 25.43
C GLY A 604 -20.02 25.05 25.53
N CYS A 605 -20.23 23.74 25.39
CA CYS A 605 -19.15 22.75 25.35
C CYS A 605 -18.27 22.87 24.10
N GLY A 606 -18.86 23.23 22.95
CA GLY A 606 -18.13 23.50 21.71
C GLY A 606 -17.16 24.67 21.86
N VAL A 607 -17.61 25.78 22.44
CA VAL A 607 -16.77 26.96 22.75
C VAL A 607 -15.64 26.60 23.71
N ALA A 608 -15.93 25.83 24.77
CA ALA A 608 -14.90 25.38 25.72
C ALA A 608 -13.86 24.45 25.08
N ARG A 609 -14.27 23.57 24.15
CA ARG A 609 -13.37 22.65 23.44
C ARG A 609 -12.54 23.38 22.37
N ALA A 610 -13.12 24.36 21.68
CA ALA A 610 -12.39 25.24 20.75
C ALA A 610 -11.35 26.08 21.48
N ALA A 611 -11.68 26.66 22.63
CA ALA A 611 -10.76 27.41 23.49
C ALA A 611 -9.59 26.54 23.98
N ARG A 612 -9.84 25.28 24.37
CA ARG A 612 -8.78 24.32 24.74
C ARG A 612 -7.90 23.92 23.55
N SER A 613 -8.45 23.74 22.35
CA SER A 613 -7.65 23.42 21.16
C SER A 613 -6.82 24.60 20.64
N ALA A 614 -7.30 25.83 20.88
CA ALA A 614 -6.55 27.06 20.59
C ALA A 614 -5.40 27.23 21.59
N PHE A 615 -5.63 26.94 22.88
CA PHE A 615 -4.58 26.89 23.90
C PHE A 615 -3.53 25.81 23.63
N SER A 616 -3.92 24.61 23.18
CA SER A 616 -2.95 23.56 22.83
C SER A 616 -2.15 23.89 21.57
N ARG A 617 -2.76 24.53 20.57
CA ARG A 617 -2.05 24.99 19.37
C ARG A 617 -1.13 26.18 19.62
N ALA A 618 -1.42 27.03 20.61
CA ALA A 618 -0.52 28.08 21.05
C ALA A 618 0.69 27.53 21.83
N ALA A 619 0.54 26.39 22.50
CA ALA A 619 1.63 25.72 23.22
C ALA A 619 2.59 24.92 22.31
N ASP A 620 2.17 24.57 21.08
CA ASP A 620 2.98 23.87 20.07
C ASP A 620 3.59 24.83 19.01
N SER A 621 3.55 26.15 19.24
CA SER A 621 4.24 27.13 18.39
C SER A 621 5.76 27.04 18.61
N PRO A 622 6.61 26.90 17.56
CA PRO A 622 8.05 26.71 17.71
C PRO A 622 8.83 27.91 18.30
N ASP A 623 8.17 29.04 18.56
CA ASP A 623 8.82 30.28 19.02
C ASP A 623 8.69 30.54 20.53
N ALA A 624 8.54 29.49 21.33
CA ALA A 624 8.57 29.57 22.80
C ALA A 624 9.65 28.66 23.42
N ASN A 625 10.89 28.79 22.92
CA ASN A 625 12.16 28.87 23.66
C ASN A 625 13.36 28.80 22.73
#